data_AF-A0A286UEM2-F1
#
_entry.id   AF-A0A286UEM2-F1
#
_cell.length_a   1.000
_cell.length_b   1.000
_cell.length_c   1.000
_cell.angle_alpha   90.00
_cell.angle_beta   90.00
_cell.angle_gamma   90.00
#
_symmetry.space_group_name_H-M   'P 1'
#
loop_
_entity.id
_entity.type
_entity.pdbx_description
1 polymer ?
#
loop_
_entity_poly.entity_id
_entity_poly.type
_entity_poly.pdbx_seq_one_letter_code
_entity_poly.pdbx_strand_id
1 'polypeptide(L)'
;MNETGNSLVACSPLFPALVSFVDGNGDSQPYACLFDAVMSKTRHVTIQSNHRSDTAFSAMNSSGEKLISPTKSNSSGGSNNRGDKVYYRLLTFNAPYTSFYPIDSEDSSLSFIHSSRIPVPGLASDFLTHICSRERIHHSRAQLFTTSRARATSVYSSSLSAHERKIQALPDDPAYTLAPPVEPLRLVPGGCGTSRANPIVLYLDLDPSMDRTTAAHPINGLERAGRRFAKAVQKVVGVVVTGLTICFGTLQKVPKGME
;
A
#
# COMPACT_ATOMS: atom_id res chain seq x y z
N MET A 1 43.93 9.68 53.86
CA MET A 1 44.05 8.41 53.10
C MET A 1 42.65 7.85 53.01
N ASN A 2 41.95 8.08 51.90
CA ASN A 2 40.58 7.60 51.69
C ASN A 2 40.62 6.58 50.56
N GLU A 3 40.37 5.31 50.91
CA GLU A 3 40.19 4.22 49.97
C GLU A 3 38.75 4.24 49.44
N THR A 4 38.60 4.41 48.13
CA THR A 4 37.32 4.24 47.42
C THR A 4 37.26 2.81 46.89
N GLY A 5 36.52 1.95 47.60
CA GLY A 5 36.20 0.60 47.16
C GLY A 5 35.10 0.61 46.11
N ASN A 6 35.42 0.21 44.88
CA ASN A 6 34.44 -0.11 43.85
C ASN A 6 33.95 -1.56 44.04
N SER A 7 32.68 -1.72 44.35
CA SER A 7 32.00 -3.01 44.41
C SER A 7 31.43 -3.36 43.04
N LEU A 8 31.96 -4.41 42.41
CA LEU A 8 31.40 -5.03 41.20
C LEU A 8 30.38 -6.09 41.60
N VAL A 9 29.10 -5.81 41.39
CA VAL A 9 28.03 -6.80 41.50
C VAL A 9 27.97 -7.58 40.18
N ALA A 10 28.34 -8.86 40.23
CA ALA A 10 28.18 -9.78 39.11
C ALA A 10 26.72 -10.25 39.02
N CYS A 11 26.03 -9.86 37.95
CA CYS A 11 24.76 -10.47 37.54
C CYS A 11 25.03 -11.58 36.51
N SER A 12 24.37 -12.72 36.72
CA SER A 12 24.51 -13.98 35.99
C SER A 12 24.32 -13.87 34.46
N PRO A 13 25.00 -14.71 33.66
CA PRO A 13 24.89 -14.68 32.20
C PRO A 13 23.84 -15.68 31.72
N LEU A 14 22.71 -15.21 31.19
CA LEU A 14 21.76 -16.08 30.48
C LEU A 14 20.97 -15.34 29.39
N PHE A 15 21.62 -14.45 28.63
CA PHE A 15 21.12 -13.99 27.32
C PHE A 15 22.32 -13.63 26.42
N PRO A 16 22.29 -13.93 25.12
CA PRO A 16 23.30 -13.43 24.21
C PRO A 16 23.19 -11.90 24.15
N ALA A 17 24.28 -11.24 24.53
CA ALA A 17 24.40 -9.79 24.55
C ALA A 17 24.09 -9.20 23.16
N LEU A 18 23.00 -8.46 23.09
CA LEU A 18 22.83 -7.39 22.11
C LEU A 18 23.84 -6.31 22.50
N VAL A 19 24.94 -6.21 21.75
CA VAL A 19 25.99 -5.22 21.98
C VAL A 19 25.39 -3.84 21.68
N SER A 20 25.05 -3.10 22.74
CA SER A 20 24.79 -1.67 22.66
C SER A 20 26.13 -0.94 22.70
N PHE A 21 26.51 -0.33 21.58
CA PHE A 21 27.57 0.67 21.56
C PHE A 21 26.99 1.96 22.12
N VAL A 22 27.40 2.33 23.33
CA VAL A 22 27.18 3.67 23.89
C VAL A 22 28.46 4.45 23.63
N ASP A 23 28.44 5.34 22.63
CA ASP A 23 29.47 6.36 22.52
C ASP A 23 29.19 7.43 23.59
N GLY A 24 30.23 7.75 24.37
CA GLY A 24 30.18 8.61 25.55
C GLY A 24 30.02 10.11 25.28
N ASN A 25 29.31 10.50 24.22
CA ASN A 25 28.88 11.88 24.00
C ASN A 25 27.36 11.92 24.13
N GLY A 26 26.87 12.60 25.17
CA GLY A 26 25.47 12.69 25.56
C GLY A 26 24.58 13.48 24.61
N ASP A 27 24.59 13.16 23.31
CA ASP A 27 23.66 13.69 22.32
C ASP A 27 22.69 12.58 21.89
N SER A 28 21.43 12.72 22.28
CA SER A 28 20.32 11.86 21.87
C SER A 28 19.94 12.12 20.40
N GLN A 29 20.58 11.40 19.49
CA GLN A 29 20.17 11.34 18.09
C GLN A 29 19.00 10.34 17.90
N PRO A 30 17.93 10.70 17.17
CA PRO A 30 16.82 9.78 16.89
C PRO A 30 17.26 8.65 15.95
N TYR A 31 16.65 7.47 16.14
CA TYR A 31 16.86 6.18 15.45
C TYR A 31 16.68 6.21 13.92
N ALA A 32 17.50 6.97 13.18
CA ALA A 32 17.44 7.03 11.72
C ALA A 32 18.62 6.33 11.01
N CYS A 33 19.73 6.04 11.69
CA CYS A 33 20.98 5.69 10.97
C CYS A 33 21.37 4.21 10.98
N LEU A 34 20.63 3.30 11.60
CA LEU A 34 21.08 1.89 11.73
C LEU A 34 20.81 1.02 10.50
N PHE A 35 20.09 1.51 9.49
CA PHE A 35 19.85 0.77 8.25
C PHE A 35 20.93 0.98 7.16
N ASP A 36 21.70 2.06 7.23
CA ASP A 36 22.69 2.36 6.18
C ASP A 36 24.01 1.59 6.32
N ALA A 37 24.33 1.10 7.52
CA ALA A 37 25.60 0.40 7.76
C ALA A 37 25.64 -1.04 7.19
N VAL A 38 24.49 -1.68 6.92
CA VAL A 38 24.44 -3.07 6.43
C VAL A 38 24.37 -3.18 4.90
N MET A 39 24.16 -2.08 4.18
CA MET A 39 24.06 -2.09 2.71
C MET A 39 25.31 -1.59 1.97
N SER A 40 26.33 -1.06 2.67
CA SER A 40 27.51 -0.45 2.02
C SER A 40 28.63 -1.44 1.65
N LYS A 41 28.28 -2.60 1.06
CA LYS A 41 29.30 -3.48 0.47
C LYS A 41 28.79 -4.26 -0.75
N THR A 42 28.32 -3.52 -1.76
CA THR A 42 28.08 -4.11 -3.08
C THR A 42 28.59 -3.19 -4.19
N ARG A 43 29.81 -3.52 -4.60
CA ARG A 43 30.50 -3.29 -5.89
C ARG A 43 29.82 -2.34 -6.89
N HIS A 44 30.54 -1.27 -7.22
CA HIS A 44 30.46 -0.54 -8.47
C HIS A 44 30.43 -1.49 -9.68
N VAL A 45 29.31 -1.52 -10.40
CA VAL A 45 29.25 -1.96 -11.79
C VAL A 45 28.77 -0.77 -12.61
N THR A 46 29.71 -0.12 -13.28
CA THR A 46 29.46 0.98 -14.20
C THR A 46 28.96 0.39 -15.52
N ILE A 47 27.65 0.47 -15.78
CA ILE A 47 27.10 0.20 -17.11
C ILE A 47 26.92 1.55 -17.81
N GLN A 48 27.85 1.87 -18.71
CA GLN A 48 27.63 2.87 -19.74
C GLN A 48 26.71 2.26 -20.80
N SER A 49 25.53 2.83 -21.02
CA SER A 49 24.77 2.57 -22.25
C SER A 49 24.14 3.85 -22.79
N ASN A 50 24.67 4.22 -23.95
CA ASN A 50 24.44 5.34 -24.84
C ASN A 50 23.04 5.96 -24.88
N HIS A 51 23.05 7.28 -24.69
CA HIS A 51 22.07 8.23 -25.21
C HIS A 51 21.89 8.04 -26.72
N ARG A 52 20.65 7.86 -27.17
CA ARG A 52 20.23 8.19 -28.54
C ARG A 52 19.02 9.10 -28.45
N SER A 53 19.29 10.38 -28.58
CA SER A 53 18.31 11.45 -28.71
C SER A 53 17.87 11.48 -30.16
N ASP A 54 16.60 11.21 -30.45
CA ASP A 54 16.01 11.62 -31.72
C ASP A 54 14.74 12.43 -31.46
N THR A 55 14.83 13.62 -32.00
CA THR A 55 13.96 14.78 -31.93
C THR A 55 12.73 14.67 -32.83
N ALA A 56 11.75 15.52 -32.51
CA ALA A 56 10.80 16.18 -33.40
C ALA A 56 9.59 15.37 -33.89
N PHE A 57 8.40 15.79 -33.43
CA PHE A 57 7.29 16.03 -34.35
C PHE A 57 6.54 17.31 -33.97
N SER A 58 6.44 18.17 -34.98
CA SER A 58 5.92 19.53 -34.97
C SER A 58 4.42 19.63 -34.72
N ALA A 59 4.07 20.81 -34.21
CA ALA A 59 2.77 21.46 -34.24
C ALA A 59 2.09 21.45 -35.62
N MET A 60 0.74 21.54 -35.64
CA MET A 60 -0.04 22.60 -36.30
C MET A 60 -1.56 22.31 -36.27
N ASN A 61 -2.32 23.42 -36.40
CA ASN A 61 -3.78 23.58 -36.62
C ASN A 61 -4.57 23.85 -35.34
N SER A 62 -4.79 25.10 -34.89
CA SER A 62 -5.37 26.31 -35.52
C SER A 62 -6.85 26.21 -35.90
N SER A 63 -7.68 26.80 -35.01
CA SER A 63 -8.85 27.67 -35.27
C SER A 63 -9.86 27.30 -36.36
N GLY A 64 -11.09 27.03 -35.91
CA GLY A 64 -12.31 27.11 -36.71
C GLY A 64 -13.53 27.20 -35.80
N GLU A 65 -14.06 28.42 -35.64
CA GLU A 65 -15.33 28.72 -34.98
C GLU A 65 -16.52 28.06 -35.71
N LYS A 66 -17.55 27.60 -34.97
CA LYS A 66 -18.94 27.76 -35.42
C LYS A 66 -19.96 27.64 -34.27
N LEU A 67 -20.59 28.77 -33.94
CA LEU A 67 -21.86 28.84 -33.21
C LEU A 67 -22.95 28.06 -33.96
N ILE A 68 -23.64 27.12 -33.28
CA ILE A 68 -25.08 26.88 -33.47
C ILE A 68 -25.72 26.52 -32.11
N SER A 69 -26.85 27.18 -31.88
CA SER A 69 -27.78 27.24 -30.75
C SER A 69 -28.53 25.92 -30.44
N PRO A 70 -29.36 25.89 -29.37
CA PRO A 70 -29.78 24.68 -28.67
C PRO A 70 -31.00 24.02 -29.32
N THR A 71 -31.05 22.70 -29.34
CA THR A 71 -32.34 21.99 -29.43
C THR A 71 -32.24 20.52 -29.03
N LYS A 72 -33.27 20.10 -28.28
CA LYS A 72 -33.70 18.72 -28.01
C LYS A 72 -32.86 17.94 -27.01
N SER A 73 -33.25 18.09 -25.75
CA SER A 73 -33.21 17.03 -24.75
C SER A 73 -34.07 15.84 -25.22
N ASN A 74 -33.54 15.06 -26.15
CA ASN A 74 -33.96 13.68 -26.32
C ASN A 74 -33.41 12.95 -25.09
N SER A 75 -34.27 12.75 -24.09
CA SER A 75 -34.11 11.73 -23.07
C SER A 75 -34.09 10.38 -23.77
N SER A 76 -32.93 10.04 -24.34
CA SER A 76 -32.63 8.68 -24.74
C SER A 76 -32.90 7.84 -23.51
N GLY A 77 -33.89 6.96 -23.58
CA GLY A 77 -34.08 5.87 -22.65
C GLY A 77 -32.83 5.00 -22.71
N GLY A 78 -31.79 5.45 -22.02
CA GLY A 78 -30.51 4.80 -21.90
C GLY A 78 -30.76 3.53 -21.11
N SER A 79 -31.05 2.46 -21.84
CA SER A 79 -31.02 1.09 -21.36
C SER A 79 -29.81 0.98 -20.43
N ASN A 80 -30.11 0.77 -19.16
CA ASN A 80 -29.19 0.92 -18.06
C ASN A 80 -28.09 -0.14 -18.17
N ASN A 81 -27.05 0.11 -18.96
CA ASN A 81 -25.76 -0.60 -18.90
C ASN A 81 -25.01 -0.34 -17.57
N ARG A 82 -25.74 0.05 -16.52
CA ARG A 82 -25.25 0.18 -15.15
C ARG A 82 -24.69 -1.16 -14.63
N GLY A 83 -25.17 -2.29 -15.16
CA GLY A 83 -24.67 -3.62 -14.81
C GLY A 83 -23.32 -4.01 -15.41
N ASP A 84 -22.79 -3.23 -16.36
CA ASP A 84 -21.50 -3.53 -17.01
C ASP A 84 -20.32 -2.85 -16.30
N LYS A 85 -20.56 -1.85 -15.45
CA LYS A 85 -19.48 -1.11 -14.78
C LYS A 85 -19.00 -1.85 -13.54
N VAL A 86 -17.69 -2.03 -13.46
CA VAL A 86 -17.00 -2.60 -12.30
C VAL A 86 -16.05 -1.57 -11.72
N TYR A 87 -16.39 -1.05 -10.55
CA TYR A 87 -15.61 -0.04 -9.84
C TYR A 87 -14.44 -0.70 -9.11
N TYR A 88 -13.27 -0.07 -9.20
CA TYR A 88 -12.07 -0.49 -8.48
C TYR A 88 -11.36 0.70 -7.85
N ARG A 89 -10.62 0.45 -6.77
CA ARG A 89 -9.82 1.42 -6.04
C ARG A 89 -8.39 0.92 -5.91
N LEU A 90 -7.42 1.78 -6.18
CA LEU A 90 -6.00 1.45 -6.04
C LEU A 90 -5.48 1.94 -4.68
N LEU A 91 -4.96 1.04 -3.87
CA LEU A 91 -4.40 1.37 -2.56
C LEU A 91 -2.97 0.86 -2.45
N THR A 92 -2.11 1.59 -1.76
CA THR A 92 -0.79 1.11 -1.31
C THR A 92 -0.84 0.78 0.18
N PHE A 93 0.30 0.43 0.78
CA PHE A 93 0.42 0.20 2.22
C PHE A 93 -0.04 1.40 3.06
N ASN A 94 0.20 2.63 2.60
CA ASN A 94 0.02 3.85 3.41
C ASN A 94 -0.94 4.89 2.83
N ALA A 95 -1.30 4.79 1.55
CA ALA A 95 -2.07 5.82 0.88
C ALA A 95 -2.87 5.30 -0.32
N PRO A 96 -3.95 6.00 -0.72
CA PRO A 96 -4.57 5.79 -2.03
C PRO A 96 -3.55 6.04 -3.15
N TYR A 97 -3.55 5.19 -4.17
CA TYR A 97 -2.72 5.38 -5.36
C TYR A 97 -3.56 6.03 -6.44
N THR A 98 -3.16 7.20 -6.95
CA THR A 98 -3.88 7.89 -8.01
C THR A 98 -4.00 6.98 -9.23
N SER A 99 -5.20 6.79 -9.79
CA SER A 99 -5.50 6.06 -11.03
C SER A 99 -5.18 6.90 -12.27
N PHE A 100 -4.90 6.26 -13.41
CA PHE A 100 -4.75 6.96 -14.70
C PHE A 100 -6.08 7.46 -15.24
N TYR A 101 -7.18 6.90 -14.74
CA TYR A 101 -8.52 7.18 -15.21
C TYR A 101 -9.42 7.49 -14.01
N PRO A 102 -9.10 8.51 -13.20
CA PRO A 102 -9.88 8.86 -12.03
C PRO A 102 -11.29 9.27 -12.47
N ILE A 103 -12.29 8.86 -11.69
CA ILE A 103 -13.70 9.16 -11.99
C ILE A 103 -14.28 10.24 -11.08
N ASP A 104 -13.57 10.54 -10.00
CA ASP A 104 -13.97 11.46 -8.95
C ASP A 104 -12.81 12.43 -8.69
N SER A 105 -13.12 13.73 -8.54
CA SER A 105 -12.12 14.75 -8.21
C SER A 105 -11.64 14.62 -6.78
N GLU A 106 -12.51 14.16 -5.89
CA GLU A 106 -12.21 14.01 -4.46
C GLU A 106 -11.45 12.71 -4.16
N ASP A 107 -11.49 11.77 -5.10
CA ASP A 107 -10.89 10.45 -4.95
C ASP A 107 -10.20 9.99 -6.24
N SER A 108 -8.97 10.46 -6.40
CA SER A 108 -8.15 10.12 -7.56
C SER A 108 -7.81 8.63 -7.67
N SER A 109 -8.03 7.82 -6.63
CA SER A 109 -7.73 6.38 -6.62
C SER A 109 -8.86 5.51 -7.16
N LEU A 110 -10.06 6.07 -7.28
CA LEU A 110 -11.26 5.38 -7.72
C LEU A 110 -11.41 5.45 -9.24
N SER A 111 -11.69 4.29 -9.85
CA SER A 111 -12.02 4.19 -11.28
C SER A 111 -13.01 3.06 -11.54
N PHE A 112 -13.37 2.82 -12.80
CA PHE A 112 -14.18 1.67 -13.22
C PHE A 112 -13.71 1.09 -14.55
N ILE A 113 -13.80 -0.23 -14.71
CA ILE A 113 -13.72 -0.94 -16.00
C ILE A 113 -15.11 -1.43 -16.42
N HIS A 114 -15.21 -1.96 -17.63
CA HIS A 114 -16.40 -2.66 -18.11
C HIS A 114 -16.21 -4.18 -17.98
N SER A 115 -17.15 -4.90 -17.38
CA SER A 115 -17.08 -6.36 -17.20
C SER A 115 -17.09 -7.09 -18.53
N SER A 116 -17.73 -6.53 -19.56
CA SER A 116 -17.69 -6.99 -20.95
C SER A 116 -16.28 -7.07 -21.56
N ARG A 117 -15.28 -6.39 -20.97
CA ARG A 117 -13.88 -6.46 -21.41
C ARG A 117 -13.09 -7.58 -20.74
N ILE A 118 -13.66 -8.24 -19.74
CA ILE A 118 -13.02 -9.33 -19.03
C ILE A 118 -13.45 -10.65 -19.68
N PRO A 119 -12.52 -11.54 -20.04
CA PRO A 119 -12.86 -12.85 -20.57
C PRO A 119 -13.77 -13.63 -19.62
N VAL A 120 -14.77 -14.34 -20.17
CA VAL A 120 -15.57 -15.30 -19.40
C VAL A 120 -14.64 -16.45 -18.96
N PRO A 121 -14.66 -16.90 -17.69
CA PRO A 121 -15.71 -16.71 -16.67
C PRO A 121 -15.57 -15.48 -15.76
N GLY A 122 -14.61 -14.59 -16.03
CA GLY A 122 -14.35 -13.42 -15.19
C GLY A 122 -13.57 -13.78 -13.93
N LEU A 123 -12.42 -14.45 -14.09
CA LEU A 123 -11.59 -14.83 -12.96
C LEU A 123 -11.00 -13.60 -12.26
N ALA A 124 -10.77 -13.68 -10.95
CA ALA A 124 -10.11 -12.60 -10.23
C ALA A 124 -8.73 -12.25 -10.83
N SER A 125 -8.00 -13.24 -11.36
CA SER A 125 -6.74 -13.02 -12.10
C SER A 125 -6.93 -12.18 -13.36
N ASP A 126 -8.05 -12.34 -14.06
CA ASP A 126 -8.34 -11.64 -15.30
C ASP A 126 -8.65 -10.17 -15.01
N PHE A 127 -9.45 -9.92 -13.97
CA PHE A 127 -9.69 -8.57 -13.44
C PHE A 127 -8.39 -7.89 -13.02
N LEU A 128 -7.57 -8.58 -12.22
CA LEU A 128 -6.29 -8.05 -11.75
C LEU A 128 -5.38 -7.71 -12.93
N THR A 129 -5.22 -8.63 -13.89
CA THR A 129 -4.35 -8.44 -15.07
C THR A 129 -4.84 -7.29 -15.94
N HIS A 130 -6.15 -7.22 -16.20
CA HIS A 130 -6.74 -6.17 -17.01
C HIS A 130 -6.60 -4.78 -16.37
N ILE A 131 -6.91 -4.67 -15.08
CA ILE A 131 -6.76 -3.40 -14.34
C ILE A 131 -5.29 -3.00 -14.28
N CYS A 132 -4.39 -3.93 -13.96
CA CYS A 132 -2.94 -3.67 -13.91
C CYS A 132 -2.39 -3.20 -15.26
N SER A 133 -2.77 -3.86 -16.37
CA SER A 133 -2.38 -3.44 -17.72
C SER A 133 -2.87 -2.03 -18.04
N ARG A 134 -4.13 -1.72 -17.70
CA ARG A 134 -4.71 -0.39 -17.91
C ARG A 134 -4.00 0.68 -17.07
N GLU A 135 -3.62 0.34 -15.85
CA GLU A 135 -2.92 1.25 -14.94
C GLU A 135 -1.40 1.30 -15.18
N ARG A 136 -0.86 0.55 -16.16
CA ARG A 136 0.59 0.39 -16.36
C ARG A 136 1.32 -0.02 -15.07
N ILE A 137 0.72 -0.93 -14.32
CA ILE A 137 1.32 -1.55 -13.14
C ILE A 137 1.55 -3.02 -13.46
N HIS A 138 2.70 -3.57 -13.07
CA HIS A 138 2.93 -4.99 -13.24
C HIS A 138 2.04 -5.80 -12.29
N HIS A 139 1.32 -6.80 -12.80
CA HIS A 139 0.38 -7.61 -12.01
C HIS A 139 1.04 -8.28 -10.79
N SER A 140 2.35 -8.60 -10.84
CA SER A 140 3.07 -9.17 -9.69
C SER A 140 3.20 -8.22 -8.49
N ARG A 141 2.91 -6.93 -8.68
CA ARG A 141 2.90 -5.87 -7.66
C ARG A 141 1.52 -5.64 -7.07
N ALA A 142 0.49 -6.33 -7.56
CA ALA A 142 -0.89 -6.12 -7.14
C ALA A 142 -1.49 -7.38 -6.50
N GLN A 143 -2.42 -7.17 -5.59
CA GLN A 143 -3.29 -8.18 -5.01
C GLN A 143 -4.72 -7.67 -5.05
N LEU A 144 -5.67 -8.54 -5.40
CA LEU A 144 -7.07 -8.17 -5.55
C LEU A 144 -7.85 -8.58 -4.30
N PHE A 145 -8.50 -7.62 -3.67
CA PHE A 145 -9.32 -7.81 -2.48
C PHE A 145 -10.77 -7.48 -2.79
N THR A 146 -11.67 -8.30 -2.24
CA THR A 146 -13.11 -8.05 -2.25
C THR A 146 -13.58 -7.67 -0.86
N THR A 147 -14.57 -6.79 -0.79
CA THR A 147 -15.28 -6.51 0.45
C THR A 147 -16.20 -7.67 0.82
N SER A 148 -16.15 -8.09 2.08
CA SER A 148 -17.11 -9.05 2.60
C SER A 148 -18.51 -8.43 2.60
N ARG A 149 -19.50 -9.17 2.07
CA ARG A 149 -20.90 -8.72 1.98
C ARG A 149 -21.49 -8.32 3.34
N ALA A 150 -20.98 -8.90 4.43
CA ALA A 150 -21.44 -8.61 5.80
C ALA A 150 -20.97 -7.24 6.35
N ARG A 151 -20.00 -6.58 5.70
CA ARG A 151 -19.34 -5.36 6.23
C ARG A 151 -19.12 -4.28 5.17
N ALA A 152 -19.86 -4.31 4.07
CA ALA A 152 -19.75 -3.34 2.97
C ALA A 152 -20.16 -1.89 3.34
N THR A 153 -20.40 -1.60 4.61
CA THR A 153 -20.58 -0.25 5.15
C THR A 153 -19.24 0.50 5.19
N SER A 154 -18.84 0.98 4.02
CA SER A 154 -18.07 2.18 3.76
C SER A 154 -16.93 2.54 4.74
N VAL A 155 -15.82 1.80 4.66
CA VAL A 155 -14.52 2.24 5.22
C VAL A 155 -14.03 3.53 4.53
N TYR A 156 -14.59 3.89 3.36
CA TYR A 156 -14.23 5.06 2.56
C TYR A 156 -15.41 5.98 2.24
N SER A 157 -16.52 5.94 2.99
CA SER A 157 -17.57 6.96 2.85
C SER A 157 -16.97 8.33 3.15
N SER A 158 -17.17 9.26 2.23
CA SER A 158 -16.76 10.67 2.27
C SER A 158 -17.29 11.45 3.49
N SER A 159 -18.05 10.82 4.38
CA SER A 159 -18.52 11.39 5.65
C SER A 159 -17.53 11.27 6.82
N LEU A 160 -16.45 10.47 6.69
CA LEU A 160 -15.43 10.36 7.73
C LEU A 160 -14.38 11.47 7.57
N SER A 161 -14.19 12.22 8.66
CA SER A 161 -13.29 13.37 8.73
C SER A 161 -11.87 12.99 8.28
N ALA A 162 -11.14 13.92 7.65
CA ALA A 162 -9.77 13.68 7.17
C ALA A 162 -8.81 13.17 8.26
N HIS A 163 -9.16 13.38 9.54
CA HIS A 163 -8.38 12.95 10.69
C HIS A 163 -8.60 11.48 11.10
N GLU A 164 -9.74 10.89 10.72
CA GLU A 164 -10.08 9.48 11.03
C GLU A 164 -9.74 8.52 9.89
N ARG A 165 -9.25 9.02 8.74
CA ARG A 165 -8.70 8.19 7.65
C ARG A 165 -7.34 7.62 8.00
N LYS A 166 -7.19 7.03 9.19
CA LYS A 166 -6.12 6.07 9.43
C LYS A 166 -6.52 4.83 8.63
N ILE A 167 -6.16 4.83 7.35
CA ILE A 167 -6.31 3.68 6.46
C ILE A 167 -5.59 2.54 7.18
N GLN A 168 -6.36 1.69 7.83
CA GLN A 168 -5.80 0.50 8.45
C GLN A 168 -5.19 -0.30 7.30
N ALA A 169 -3.91 -0.64 7.41
CA ALA A 169 -3.18 -1.29 6.34
C ALA A 169 -3.99 -2.48 5.84
N LEU A 170 -4.33 -2.47 4.56
CA LEU A 170 -5.32 -3.37 3.97
C LEU A 170 -5.01 -4.89 4.06
N PRO A 171 -3.81 -5.39 4.45
CA PRO A 171 -3.69 -6.82 4.77
C PRO A 171 -4.45 -7.24 6.04
N ASP A 172 -4.68 -6.31 6.97
CA ASP A 172 -5.11 -6.66 8.34
C ASP A 172 -6.58 -6.29 8.62
N ASP A 173 -7.27 -5.65 7.67
CA ASP A 173 -8.68 -5.28 7.83
C ASP A 173 -9.60 -6.49 7.53
N PRO A 174 -10.38 -6.99 8.52
CA PRO A 174 -11.29 -8.12 8.33
C PRO A 174 -12.47 -7.84 7.39
N ALA A 175 -12.68 -6.59 6.98
CA ALA A 175 -13.68 -6.23 5.98
C ALA A 175 -13.26 -6.64 4.55
N TYR A 176 -11.96 -6.87 4.32
CA TYR A 176 -11.40 -7.22 3.03
C TYR A 176 -10.91 -8.67 3.01
N THR A 177 -11.25 -9.39 1.96
CA THR A 177 -10.81 -10.76 1.73
C THR A 177 -10.02 -10.82 0.44
N LEU A 178 -8.85 -11.44 0.48
CA LEU A 178 -8.04 -11.69 -0.72
C LEU A 178 -8.85 -12.60 -1.66
N ALA A 179 -9.06 -12.14 -2.89
CA ALA A 179 -9.78 -12.91 -3.90
C ALA A 179 -8.85 -14.01 -4.46
N PRO A 180 -9.26 -15.29 -4.43
CA PRO A 180 -8.48 -16.36 -5.02
C PRO A 180 -8.36 -16.14 -6.54
N PRO A 181 -7.16 -16.25 -7.14
CA PRO A 181 -6.94 -15.86 -8.53
C PRO A 181 -7.76 -16.71 -9.52
N VAL A 182 -7.97 -17.98 -9.19
CA VAL A 182 -8.69 -18.97 -10.02
C VAL A 182 -10.20 -18.97 -9.80
N GLU A 183 -10.71 -18.14 -8.88
CA GLU A 183 -12.15 -18.08 -8.62
C GLU A 183 -12.81 -16.98 -9.47
N PRO A 184 -13.99 -17.27 -10.07
CA PRO A 184 -14.80 -16.25 -10.73
C PRO A 184 -15.23 -15.17 -9.76
N LEU A 185 -15.01 -13.91 -10.15
CA LEU A 185 -15.43 -12.78 -9.35
C LEU A 185 -16.94 -12.55 -9.51
N ARG A 186 -17.71 -12.89 -8.48
CA ARG A 186 -19.18 -12.80 -8.52
C ARG A 186 -19.65 -11.35 -8.37
N LEU A 187 -19.92 -10.70 -9.50
CA LEU A 187 -20.52 -9.37 -9.58
C LEU A 187 -22.05 -9.45 -9.34
N VAL A 188 -22.45 -9.74 -8.10
CA VAL A 188 -23.86 -9.78 -7.70
C VAL A 188 -24.36 -8.35 -7.50
N PRO A 189 -25.61 -8.00 -7.87
CA PRO A 189 -26.19 -6.69 -7.56
C PRO A 189 -26.03 -6.31 -6.08
N GLY A 190 -25.44 -5.14 -5.81
CA GLY A 190 -25.10 -4.67 -4.45
C GLY A 190 -23.82 -5.30 -3.86
N GLY A 191 -23.17 -6.22 -4.57
CA GLY A 191 -21.90 -6.83 -4.22
C GLY A 191 -20.69 -5.96 -4.53
N CYS A 192 -19.50 -6.50 -4.26
CA CYS A 192 -18.23 -5.84 -4.50
C CYS A 192 -18.05 -5.50 -5.99
N GLY A 193 -17.55 -4.31 -6.28
CA GLY A 193 -17.34 -3.78 -7.62
C GLY A 193 -18.57 -3.18 -8.28
N THR A 194 -19.77 -3.32 -7.74
CA THR A 194 -21.00 -2.84 -8.42
C THR A 194 -21.33 -1.37 -8.21
N SER A 195 -20.69 -0.70 -7.25
CA SER A 195 -20.91 0.71 -6.97
C SER A 195 -19.63 1.42 -6.53
N ARG A 196 -19.64 2.75 -6.61
CA ARG A 196 -18.53 3.61 -6.12
C ARG A 196 -18.26 3.44 -4.62
N ALA A 197 -19.31 3.19 -3.84
CA ALA A 197 -19.23 2.98 -2.39
C ALA A 197 -18.70 1.59 -2.03
N ASN A 198 -18.79 0.64 -2.97
CA ASN A 198 -18.34 -0.73 -2.77
C ASN A 198 -17.44 -1.20 -3.94
N PRO A 199 -16.27 -0.57 -4.16
CA PRO A 199 -15.36 -0.96 -5.23
C PRO A 199 -14.60 -2.24 -4.88
N ILE A 200 -14.08 -2.94 -5.90
CA ILE A 200 -12.99 -3.91 -5.71
C ILE A 200 -11.75 -3.14 -5.30
N VAL A 201 -10.92 -3.71 -4.44
CA VAL A 201 -9.68 -3.05 -4.03
C VAL A 201 -8.47 -3.76 -4.59
N LEU A 202 -7.61 -3.02 -5.28
CA LEU A 202 -6.29 -3.50 -5.66
C LEU A 202 -5.28 -2.94 -4.68
N TYR A 203 -4.74 -3.82 -3.85
CA TYR A 203 -3.62 -3.50 -2.97
C TYR A 203 -2.32 -3.64 -3.76
N LEU A 204 -1.56 -2.55 -3.81
CA LEU A 204 -0.33 -2.40 -4.54
C LEU A 204 0.84 -2.46 -3.56
N ASP A 205 1.75 -3.40 -3.80
CA ASP A 205 3.00 -3.57 -3.07
C ASP A 205 4.05 -2.54 -3.54
N LEU A 206 3.66 -1.27 -3.54
CA LEU A 206 4.42 -0.13 -4.06
C LEU A 206 4.55 0.96 -3.02
N ASP A 207 5.63 1.74 -3.14
CA ASP A 207 5.72 3.03 -2.47
C ASP A 207 4.73 4.00 -3.14
N PRO A 208 3.94 4.78 -2.39
CA PRO A 208 3.07 5.82 -2.96
C PRO A 208 3.79 6.78 -3.92
N SER A 209 5.07 7.04 -3.69
CA SER A 209 5.91 7.93 -4.51
C SER A 209 6.52 7.24 -5.73
N MET A 210 6.36 5.92 -5.88
CA MET A 210 6.96 5.17 -6.98
C MET A 210 6.34 5.57 -8.31
N ASP A 211 7.21 6.03 -9.22
CA ASP A 211 6.80 6.35 -10.58
C ASP A 211 6.23 5.13 -11.32
N ARG A 212 5.27 5.38 -12.19
CA ARG A 212 4.56 4.34 -12.92
C ARG A 212 5.43 3.61 -13.93
N THR A 213 6.48 4.25 -14.47
CA THR A 213 7.43 3.54 -15.35
C THR A 213 8.11 2.41 -14.59
N THR A 214 8.54 2.68 -13.35
CA THR A 214 9.08 1.67 -12.43
C THR A 214 8.03 0.65 -12.01
N ALA A 215 6.80 1.10 -11.71
CA ALA A 215 5.72 0.21 -11.31
C ALA A 215 5.28 -0.77 -12.41
N ALA A 216 5.52 -0.45 -13.69
CA ALA A 216 5.22 -1.31 -14.83
C ALA A 216 6.15 -2.52 -14.94
N HIS A 217 7.29 -2.51 -14.26
CA HIS A 217 8.24 -3.61 -14.27
C HIS A 217 7.94 -4.65 -13.18
N PRO A 218 8.28 -5.94 -13.39
CA PRO A 218 8.11 -6.97 -12.37
C PRO A 218 8.88 -6.63 -11.08
N ILE A 219 8.44 -7.23 -9.96
CA ILE A 219 9.22 -7.16 -8.71
C ILE A 219 10.49 -7.98 -8.92
N ASN A 220 11.64 -7.33 -8.75
CA ASN A 220 12.93 -8.01 -8.80
C ASN A 220 12.98 -9.09 -7.72
N GLY A 221 13.58 -10.25 -8.02
CA GLY A 221 13.68 -11.37 -7.07
C GLY A 221 14.30 -10.95 -5.73
N LEU A 222 15.26 -10.03 -5.75
CA LEU A 222 15.90 -9.46 -4.57
C LEU A 222 14.94 -8.61 -3.72
N GLU A 223 14.12 -7.76 -4.35
CA GLU A 223 13.09 -6.98 -3.64
C GLU A 223 12.07 -7.91 -2.97
N ARG A 224 11.65 -8.96 -3.67
CA ARG A 224 10.72 -9.96 -3.12
C ARG A 224 11.35 -10.69 -1.93
N ALA A 225 12.63 -11.04 -2.00
CA ALA A 225 13.35 -11.68 -0.90
C ALA A 225 13.50 -10.73 0.30
N GLY A 226 13.91 -9.48 0.07
CA GLY A 226 14.06 -8.46 1.10
C GLY A 226 12.76 -8.18 1.86
N ARG A 227 11.62 -8.12 1.16
CA ARG A 227 10.30 -7.93 1.81
C ARG A 227 9.89 -9.11 2.67
N ARG A 228 10.16 -10.36 2.24
CA ARG A 228 9.90 -11.55 3.06
C ARG A 228 10.73 -11.53 4.34
N PHE A 229 11.98 -11.10 4.23
CA PHE A 229 12.87 -10.95 5.38
C PHE A 229 12.38 -9.85 6.33
N ALA A 230 12.01 -8.66 5.82
CA ALA A 230 11.48 -7.57 6.63
C ALA A 230 10.22 -7.98 7.41
N LYS A 231 9.29 -8.72 6.78
CA LYS A 231 8.10 -9.26 7.47
C LYS A 231 8.46 -10.27 8.55
N ALA A 232 9.47 -11.12 8.33
CA ALA A 232 9.95 -12.05 9.34
C ALA A 232 10.56 -11.31 10.53
N VAL A 233 11.39 -10.29 10.27
CA VAL A 233 12.01 -9.45 11.31
C VAL A 233 10.94 -8.71 12.11
N GLN A 234 9.95 -8.07 11.46
CA GLN A 234 8.86 -7.39 12.16
C GLN A 234 8.07 -8.33 13.09
N LYS A 235 7.81 -9.58 12.67
CA LYS A 235 7.16 -10.58 13.52
C LYS A 235 8.01 -10.92 14.76
N VAL A 236 9.31 -11.12 14.58
CA VAL A 236 10.23 -11.43 15.68
C VAL A 236 10.32 -10.25 16.65
N VAL A 237 10.49 -9.03 16.13
CA VAL A 237 10.54 -7.81 16.96
C VAL A 237 9.24 -7.64 17.74
N GLY A 238 8.07 -7.85 17.11
CA GLY A 238 6.78 -7.80 17.78
C GLY A 238 6.70 -8.77 18.96
N VAL A 239 7.12 -10.03 18.78
CA VAL A 239 7.13 -11.04 19.85
C VAL A 239 8.06 -10.65 20.99
N VAL A 240 9.27 -10.14 20.68
CA VAL A 240 10.24 -9.69 21.69
C VAL A 240 9.70 -8.51 22.49
N VAL A 241 9.10 -7.51 21.83
CA VAL A 241 8.53 -6.33 22.49
C VAL A 241 7.35 -6.73 23.39
N THR A 242 6.46 -7.61 22.91
CA THR A 242 5.35 -8.13 23.74
C THR A 242 5.88 -8.92 24.93
N GLY A 243 6.90 -9.77 24.74
CA GLY A 243 7.53 -10.53 25.82
C GLY A 243 8.15 -9.64 26.90
N LEU A 244 8.94 -8.63 26.50
CA LEU A 244 9.51 -7.64 27.41
C LEU A 244 8.43 -6.86 28.16
N THR A 245 7.35 -6.47 27.49
CA THR A 245 6.24 -5.74 28.13
C THR A 245 5.56 -6.60 29.19
N ILE A 246 5.39 -7.90 28.98
CA ILE A 246 4.83 -8.83 29.97
C ILE A 246 5.78 -9.03 31.15
N CYS A 247 7.09 -9.21 30.88
CA CYS A 247 8.08 -9.47 31.92
C CYS A 247 8.37 -8.25 32.81
N PHE A 248 8.35 -7.03 32.24
CA PHE A 248 8.72 -5.80 32.96
C PHE A 248 7.51 -4.92 33.33
N GLY A 249 6.34 -5.11 32.71
CA GLY A 249 5.14 -4.32 32.98
C GLY A 249 4.45 -4.61 34.33
N THR A 250 4.86 -5.67 35.04
CA THR A 250 4.38 -5.96 36.41
C THR A 250 5.19 -5.25 37.50
N LEU A 251 6.33 -4.63 37.14
CA LEU A 251 7.15 -3.84 38.05
C LEU A 251 6.66 -2.39 38.09
N GLN A 252 5.54 -2.12 38.77
CA GLN A 252 5.33 -0.92 39.60
C GLN A 252 3.84 -0.68 39.88
N LYS A 253 3.44 -1.03 41.10
CA LYS A 253 2.62 -0.12 41.90
C LYS A 253 3.06 -0.26 43.35
N VAL A 254 4.15 0.42 43.70
CA VAL A 254 4.50 0.61 45.12
C VAL A 254 3.46 1.58 45.69
N PRO A 255 2.66 1.16 46.69
CA PRO A 255 1.68 2.06 47.29
C PRO A 255 2.42 3.24 47.94
N LYS A 256 2.13 4.45 47.47
CA LYS A 256 2.48 5.69 48.18
C LYS A 256 1.62 5.75 49.43
N GLY A 257 2.19 5.45 50.58
CA GLY A 257 1.49 5.62 51.85
C GLY A 257 2.09 4.80 52.99
N MET A 258 3.32 5.11 53.39
CA MET A 258 3.82 4.88 54.74
C MET A 258 4.76 6.04 55.08
N GLU A 259 4.17 7.16 55.46
CA GLU A 259 4.79 8.15 56.36
C GLU A 259 3.99 8.16 57.65
#